data_AF-A0A1H0Q6R7-F1
#
_entry.id   AF-A0A1H0Q6R7-F1
#
_cell.length_a   1.000
_cell.length_b   1.000
_cell.length_c   1.000
_cell.angle_alpha   90.00
_cell.angle_beta   90.00
_cell.angle_gamma   90.00
#
_symmetry.space_group_name_H-M   'P 1'
#
loop_
_entity.id
_entity.type
_entity.pdbx_description
1 polymer ?
#
loop_
_entity_poly.entity_id
_entity_poly.type
_entity_poly.pdbx_seq_one_letter_code
_entity_poly.pdbx_strand_id
1 'polypeptide(L)'
;MDKEDLQKAYLDLEKESFPSGKRIKFVANLGSSQEIAYHYELICKDWNEGRNLHLEGSFDKHGRDGLEFLFEQLDEVKDEKQSVLTAYLIAEILSKSKHRDFYWSLCDQLIPILISLLDIKNTILRQKVVIALGWVGTEKEIGLLTRQMLGDGDAFCRAWSATSLMQLSFHRVKVEIISKEAKTSFIQAITEEKDLYACGMMIEAAQILFGKRWISSSAVENMDLEKIKKAQKSAIRFLSKH
;
A
#
# COMPACT_ATOMS: atom_id res chain seq x y z
N MET A 1 -20.78 22.56 0.78
CA MET A 1 -21.93 21.77 1.24
C MET A 1 -21.70 21.56 2.72
N ASP A 2 -22.71 21.84 3.53
CA ASP A 2 -22.69 21.47 4.93
C ASP A 2 -23.03 19.98 5.11
N LYS A 3 -23.02 19.51 6.35
CA LYS A 3 -23.31 18.11 6.68
C LYS A 3 -24.70 17.66 6.22
N GLU A 4 -25.73 18.50 6.37
CA GLU A 4 -27.11 18.15 6.03
C GLU A 4 -27.28 17.94 4.52
N ASP A 5 -26.69 18.82 3.72
CA ASP A 5 -26.64 18.70 2.27
C ASP A 5 -25.96 17.38 1.83
N LEU A 6 -24.84 17.02 2.47
CA LEU A 6 -24.10 15.81 2.16
C LEU A 6 -24.87 14.54 2.56
N GLN A 7 -25.54 14.56 3.71
CA GLN A 7 -26.40 13.45 4.16
C GLN A 7 -27.56 13.22 3.20
N LYS A 8 -28.23 14.29 2.76
CA LYS A 8 -29.29 14.20 1.77
C LYS A 8 -28.77 13.63 0.44
N ALA A 9 -27.63 14.12 -0.03
CA ALA A 9 -27.00 13.63 -1.25
C ALA A 9 -26.62 12.13 -1.17
N TYR A 10 -26.12 11.67 -0.02
CA TYR A 10 -25.84 10.26 0.21
C TYR A 10 -27.11 9.40 0.13
N LEU A 11 -28.20 9.82 0.78
CA LEU A 11 -29.47 9.09 0.77
C LEU A 11 -30.07 9.01 -0.64
N ASP A 12 -29.96 10.07 -1.42
CA ASP A 12 -30.42 10.06 -2.81
C ASP A 12 -29.55 9.15 -3.69
N LEU A 13 -28.23 9.10 -3.48
CA LEU A 13 -27.35 8.13 -4.13
C LEU A 13 -27.69 6.68 -3.76
N GLU A 14 -28.03 6.43 -2.50
CA GLU A 14 -28.37 5.09 -2.01
C GLU A 14 -29.64 4.56 -2.68
N LYS A 15 -30.65 5.41 -2.90
CA LYS A 15 -31.87 5.05 -3.66
C LYS A 15 -31.59 4.69 -5.12
N GLU A 16 -30.52 5.25 -5.70
CA GLU A 16 -30.14 5.06 -7.09
C GLU A 16 -29.03 4.01 -7.28
N SER A 17 -28.62 3.31 -6.23
CA SER A 17 -27.52 2.33 -6.26
C SER A 17 -26.17 2.94 -6.71
N PHE A 18 -25.89 4.17 -6.30
CA PHE A 18 -24.63 4.89 -6.51
C PHE A 18 -24.11 4.90 -7.97
N PRO A 19 -24.83 5.55 -8.92
CA PRO A 19 -24.36 5.66 -10.30
C PRO A 19 -22.98 6.34 -10.36
N SER A 20 -22.03 5.75 -11.10
CA SER A 20 -20.60 6.11 -11.05
C SER A 20 -20.33 7.62 -11.18
N GLY A 21 -20.94 8.29 -12.16
CA GLY A 21 -20.76 9.73 -12.35
C GLY A 21 -21.28 10.58 -11.18
N LYS A 22 -22.41 10.20 -10.59
CA LYS A 22 -22.97 10.91 -9.42
C LYS A 22 -22.15 10.61 -8.17
N ARG A 23 -21.72 9.36 -7.98
CA ARG A 23 -20.85 8.94 -6.87
C ARG A 23 -19.51 9.68 -6.89
N ILE A 24 -18.83 9.75 -8.04
CA ILE A 24 -17.55 10.46 -8.18
C ILE A 24 -17.71 11.95 -7.81
N LYS A 25 -18.79 12.59 -8.29
CA LYS A 25 -19.10 13.98 -7.93
C LYS A 25 -19.34 14.15 -6.43
N PHE A 26 -20.06 13.22 -5.81
CA PHE A 26 -20.30 13.24 -4.37
C PHE A 26 -19.02 13.07 -3.55
N VAL A 27 -18.14 12.14 -3.93
CA VAL A 27 -16.82 11.97 -3.30
C VAL A 27 -15.96 13.23 -3.43
N ALA A 28 -15.98 13.90 -4.59
CA ALA A 28 -15.31 15.19 -4.75
C ALA A 28 -15.91 16.29 -3.84
N ASN A 29 -17.23 16.30 -3.66
CA ASN A 29 -17.90 17.21 -2.73
C ASN A 29 -17.53 16.93 -1.28
N LEU A 30 -17.41 15.65 -0.87
CA LEU A 30 -16.93 15.27 0.46
C LEU A 30 -15.53 15.81 0.73
N GLY A 31 -14.58 15.59 -0.20
CA GLY A 31 -13.22 16.12 -0.07
C GLY A 31 -13.12 17.65 -0.12
N SER A 32 -14.10 18.33 -0.72
CA SER A 32 -14.13 19.81 -0.76
C SER A 32 -14.88 20.43 0.44
N SER A 33 -15.48 19.60 1.29
CA SER A 33 -16.23 20.04 2.48
C SER A 33 -15.31 20.18 3.69
N GLN A 34 -15.78 20.85 4.74
CA GLN A 34 -15.10 20.88 6.04
C GLN A 34 -15.53 19.69 6.95
N GLU A 35 -16.37 18.79 6.43
CA GLU A 35 -17.00 17.71 7.19
C GLU A 35 -16.09 16.45 7.21
N ILE A 36 -14.88 16.59 7.76
CA ILE A 36 -13.88 15.50 7.81
C ILE A 36 -14.43 14.26 8.52
N ALA A 37 -15.02 14.45 9.70
CA ALA A 37 -15.57 13.37 10.50
C ALA A 37 -16.69 12.63 9.78
N TYR A 38 -17.58 13.36 9.08
CA TYR A 38 -18.65 12.74 8.31
C TYR A 38 -18.12 12.02 7.06
N HIS A 39 -17.10 12.57 6.39
CA HIS A 39 -16.42 11.88 5.29
C HIS A 39 -15.86 10.54 5.77
N TYR A 40 -15.14 10.52 6.89
CA TYR A 40 -14.59 9.29 7.46
C TYR A 40 -15.66 8.31 7.95
N GLU A 41 -16.76 8.79 8.52
CA GLU A 41 -17.91 7.96 8.90
C GLU A 41 -18.45 7.16 7.69
N LEU A 42 -18.61 7.83 6.54
CA LEU A 42 -19.06 7.18 5.31
C LEU A 42 -18.04 6.19 4.75
N ILE A 43 -16.75 6.50 4.86
CA ILE A 43 -15.67 5.57 4.48
C ILE A 43 -15.75 4.29 5.32
N CYS A 44 -15.88 4.43 6.64
CA CYS A 44 -16.01 3.29 7.54
C CYS A 44 -17.27 2.47 7.23
N LYS A 45 -18.38 3.14 6.91
CA LYS A 45 -19.61 2.47 6.47
C LYS A 45 -19.39 1.65 5.20
N ASP A 46 -18.76 2.22 4.18
CA ASP A 46 -18.44 1.51 2.91
C ASP A 46 -17.53 0.29 3.16
N TRP A 47 -16.50 0.44 4.00
CA TRP A 47 -15.61 -0.65 4.36
C TRP A 47 -16.32 -1.79 5.10
N ASN A 48 -17.23 -1.45 6.02
CA ASN A 48 -17.97 -2.42 6.82
C ASN A 48 -19.00 -3.19 5.97
N GLU A 49 -19.69 -2.49 5.07
CA GLU A 49 -20.70 -3.07 4.19
C GLU A 49 -20.09 -3.75 2.95
N GLY A 50 -18.80 -3.51 2.66
CA GLY A 50 -18.08 -4.11 1.54
C GLY A 50 -18.63 -3.69 0.18
N ARG A 51 -19.22 -2.49 0.07
CA ARG A 51 -19.90 -2.01 -1.14
C ARG A 51 -18.91 -1.58 -2.24
N ASN A 52 -17.63 -1.37 -1.90
CA ASN A 52 -16.58 -0.92 -2.82
C ASN A 52 -16.98 0.37 -3.56
N LEU A 53 -17.54 1.33 -2.82
CA LEU A 53 -17.93 2.63 -3.37
C LEU A 53 -16.74 3.56 -3.54
N HIS A 54 -15.62 3.26 -2.88
CA HIS A 54 -14.39 4.05 -2.88
C HIS A 54 -14.62 5.45 -2.33
N LEU A 55 -15.35 5.53 -1.21
CA LEU A 55 -15.64 6.81 -0.57
C LEU A 55 -14.39 7.45 0.03
N GLU A 56 -13.28 6.72 0.18
CA GLU A 56 -11.98 7.27 0.58
C GLU A 56 -11.37 8.22 -0.46
N GLY A 57 -11.91 8.24 -1.69
CA GLY A 57 -11.48 9.15 -2.73
C GLY A 57 -11.55 10.60 -2.27
N SER A 58 -10.61 11.42 -2.74
CA SER A 58 -10.53 12.85 -2.37
C SER A 58 -10.33 13.14 -0.87
N PHE A 59 -10.12 12.14 0.00
CA PHE A 59 -9.80 12.41 1.40
C PHE A 59 -8.47 13.20 1.54
N ASP A 60 -7.56 13.07 0.58
CA ASP A 60 -6.33 13.89 0.48
C ASP A 60 -6.60 15.41 0.45
N LYS A 61 -7.81 15.83 0.04
CA LYS A 61 -8.21 17.24 -0.04
C LYS A 61 -8.39 17.89 1.33
N HIS A 62 -8.60 17.10 2.38
CA HIS A 62 -8.61 17.57 3.76
C HIS A 62 -7.22 17.96 4.27
N GLY A 63 -6.16 17.68 3.50
CA GLY A 63 -4.81 18.14 3.80
C GLY A 63 -4.27 17.59 5.11
N ARG A 64 -3.60 18.45 5.87
CA ARG A 64 -2.98 18.09 7.16
C ARG A 64 -4.04 17.77 8.21
N ASP A 65 -5.10 18.57 8.30
CA ASP A 65 -6.19 18.38 9.27
C ASP A 65 -6.86 17.01 9.07
N GLY A 66 -7.02 16.57 7.81
CA GLY A 66 -7.51 15.22 7.49
C GLY A 66 -6.58 14.12 8.01
N LEU A 67 -5.26 14.27 7.85
CA LEU A 67 -4.28 13.30 8.35
C LEU A 67 -4.26 13.26 9.88
N GLU A 68 -4.26 14.42 10.54
CA GLU A 68 -4.29 14.53 12.00
C GLU A 68 -5.56 13.87 12.56
N PHE A 69 -6.71 14.13 11.95
CA PHE A 69 -7.96 13.45 12.28
C PHE A 69 -7.84 11.92 12.14
N LEU A 70 -7.25 11.39 11.06
CA LEU A 70 -7.09 9.94 10.89
C LEU A 70 -6.15 9.33 11.94
N PHE A 71 -5.11 10.04 12.39
CA PHE A 71 -4.27 9.58 13.50
C PHE A 71 -5.06 9.52 14.81
N GLU A 72 -5.89 10.51 15.11
CA GLU A 72 -6.78 10.48 16.29
C GLU A 72 -7.73 9.28 16.23
N GLN A 73 -8.25 8.95 15.03
CA GLN A 73 -9.11 7.76 14.87
C GLN A 73 -8.35 6.46 15.10
N LEU A 74 -7.06 6.37 14.75
CA LEU A 74 -6.25 5.17 15.01
C LEU A 74 -6.07 4.89 16.51
N ASP A 75 -6.00 5.94 17.33
CA ASP A 75 -5.86 5.78 18.79
C ASP A 75 -7.15 5.26 19.45
N GLU A 76 -8.31 5.51 18.84
CA GLU A 76 -9.64 5.14 19.36
C GLU A 76 -10.15 3.80 18.82
N VAL A 77 -9.77 3.42 17.60
CA VAL A 77 -10.29 2.22 16.92
C VAL A 77 -9.74 0.95 17.59
N LYS A 78 -10.66 0.06 17.99
CA LYS A 78 -10.34 -1.28 18.54
C LYS A 78 -10.48 -2.41 17.53
N ASP A 79 -11.13 -2.14 16.40
CA ASP A 79 -11.30 -3.12 15.33
C ASP A 79 -10.04 -3.23 14.47
N GLU A 80 -9.54 -4.45 14.32
CA GLU A 80 -8.29 -4.75 13.60
C GLU A 80 -8.37 -4.35 12.12
N LYS A 81 -9.51 -4.63 11.47
CA LYS A 81 -9.71 -4.31 10.05
C LYS A 81 -9.72 -2.80 9.84
N GLN A 82 -10.50 -2.07 10.63
CA GLN A 82 -10.59 -0.62 10.53
C GLN A 82 -9.25 0.05 10.85
N SER A 83 -8.49 -0.46 11.83
CA SER A 83 -7.12 0.03 12.13
C SER A 83 -6.20 -0.06 10.91
N VAL A 84 -6.17 -1.23 10.25
CA VAL A 84 -5.37 -1.42 9.03
C VAL A 84 -5.81 -0.52 7.90
N LEU A 85 -7.12 -0.43 7.64
CA LEU A 85 -7.63 0.38 6.53
C LEU A 85 -7.38 1.87 6.74
N THR A 86 -7.47 2.33 7.99
CA THR A 86 -7.15 3.71 8.36
C THR A 86 -5.66 4.00 8.21
N ALA A 87 -4.79 3.14 8.76
CA ALA A 87 -3.34 3.28 8.60
C ALA A 87 -2.92 3.23 7.12
N TYR A 88 -3.56 2.39 6.31
CA TYR A 88 -3.35 2.31 4.88
C TYR A 88 -3.77 3.60 4.15
N LEU A 89 -4.93 4.18 4.52
CA LEU A 89 -5.40 5.45 3.96
C LEU A 89 -4.42 6.59 4.27
N ILE A 90 -3.91 6.67 5.51
CA ILE A 90 -2.88 7.65 5.89
C ILE A 90 -1.64 7.46 5.00
N ALA A 91 -1.13 6.23 4.87
CA ALA A 91 0.05 5.94 4.05
C ALA A 91 -0.18 6.32 2.57
N GLU A 92 -1.36 6.05 2.04
CA GLU A 92 -1.73 6.42 0.66
C GLU A 92 -1.71 7.94 0.46
N ILE A 93 -2.31 8.70 1.36
CA ILE A 93 -2.33 10.18 1.30
C ILE A 93 -0.90 10.73 1.42
N LEU A 94 -0.09 10.18 2.32
CA LEU A 94 1.32 10.57 2.49
C LEU A 94 2.14 10.30 1.22
N SER A 95 1.95 9.15 0.56
CA SER A 95 2.65 8.81 -0.68
C SER A 95 2.44 9.85 -1.82
N LYS A 96 1.28 10.53 -1.81
CA LYS A 96 0.90 11.60 -2.75
C LYS A 96 1.36 12.99 -2.30
N SER A 97 1.81 13.12 -1.04
CA SER A 97 2.10 14.39 -0.36
C SER A 97 3.59 14.61 -0.09
N LYS A 98 4.49 13.92 -0.81
CA LYS A 98 5.96 13.96 -0.61
C LYS A 98 6.61 15.34 -0.57
N HIS A 99 5.97 16.33 -1.19
CA HIS A 99 6.45 17.71 -1.28
C HIS A 99 5.98 18.60 -0.12
N ARG A 100 5.14 18.07 0.78
CA ARG A 100 4.60 18.80 1.94
C ARG A 100 5.57 18.72 3.11
N ASP A 101 5.59 19.78 3.91
CA ASP A 101 6.46 19.92 5.08
C ASP A 101 6.19 18.88 6.16
N PHE A 102 4.93 18.46 6.33
CA PHE A 102 4.52 17.43 7.28
C PHE A 102 4.82 15.99 6.83
N TYR A 103 5.25 15.77 5.57
CA TYR A 103 5.40 14.43 5.03
C TYR A 103 6.33 13.56 5.88
N TRP A 104 7.51 14.07 6.21
CA TRP A 104 8.52 13.31 6.93
C TRP A 104 8.08 12.95 8.35
N SER A 105 7.55 13.92 9.10
CA SER A 105 7.12 13.71 10.49
C SER A 105 5.95 12.73 10.59
N LEU A 106 4.96 12.84 9.69
CA LEU A 106 3.80 11.95 9.72
C LEU A 106 4.14 10.54 9.22
N CYS A 107 5.08 10.38 8.28
CA CYS A 107 5.60 9.05 7.96
C CYS A 107 6.28 8.40 9.18
N ASP A 108 7.12 9.15 9.90
CA ASP A 108 7.82 8.65 11.08
C ASP A 108 6.87 8.26 12.21
N GLN A 109 5.76 8.99 12.37
CA GLN A 109 4.69 8.64 13.30
C GLN A 109 3.94 7.36 12.88
N LEU A 110 3.70 7.16 11.57
CA LEU A 110 2.93 6.02 11.06
C LEU A 110 3.69 4.69 11.08
N ILE A 111 5.00 4.71 10.83
CA ILE A 111 5.83 3.49 10.76
C ILE A 111 5.63 2.55 11.95
N PRO A 112 5.78 2.98 13.23
CA PRO A 112 5.63 2.06 14.36
C PRO A 112 4.23 1.46 14.45
N ILE A 113 3.20 2.20 14.04
CA ILE A 113 1.82 1.70 13.98
C ILE A 113 1.71 0.59 12.95
N LEU A 114 2.22 0.81 11.72
CA LEU A 114 2.22 -0.23 10.68
C LEU A 114 3.00 -1.48 11.10
N ILE A 115 4.16 -1.31 11.74
CA ILE A 115 4.95 -2.44 12.26
C ILE A 115 4.11 -3.26 13.26
N SER A 116 3.37 -2.60 14.15
CA SER A 116 2.51 -3.28 15.13
C SER A 116 1.37 -4.10 14.49
N LEU A 117 0.98 -3.75 13.26
CA LEU A 117 -0.10 -4.40 12.51
C LEU A 117 0.40 -5.55 11.60
N LEU A 118 1.70 -5.84 11.57
CA LEU A 118 2.26 -6.88 10.71
C LEU A 118 1.90 -8.31 11.13
N ASP A 119 1.57 -8.54 12.41
CA ASP A 119 1.22 -9.87 12.92
C ASP A 119 -0.27 -10.24 12.70
N ILE A 120 -1.01 -9.39 11.99
CA ILE A 120 -2.42 -9.64 11.65
C ILE A 120 -2.57 -10.94 10.86
N LYS A 121 -3.49 -11.78 11.33
CA LYS A 121 -3.72 -13.12 10.74
C LYS A 121 -4.33 -13.03 9.36
N ASN A 122 -5.22 -12.06 9.13
CA ASN A 122 -5.85 -11.86 7.84
C ASN A 122 -4.79 -11.46 6.79
N THR A 123 -4.54 -12.34 5.83
CA THR A 123 -3.48 -12.15 4.83
C THR A 123 -3.71 -10.91 3.97
N ILE A 124 -4.95 -10.63 3.55
CA ILE A 124 -5.29 -9.45 2.74
C ILE A 124 -5.00 -8.15 3.51
N LEU A 125 -5.31 -8.11 4.79
CA LEU A 125 -4.99 -6.97 5.65
C LEU A 125 -3.48 -6.83 5.86
N ARG A 126 -2.78 -7.94 6.12
CA ARG A 126 -1.32 -7.94 6.26
C ARG A 126 -0.61 -7.47 4.98
N GLN A 127 -1.10 -7.86 3.80
CA GLN A 127 -0.61 -7.34 2.52
C GLN A 127 -0.74 -5.81 2.44
N LYS A 128 -1.87 -5.24 2.87
CA LYS A 128 -2.05 -3.77 2.93
C LYS A 128 -1.01 -3.11 3.83
N VAL A 129 -0.74 -3.69 5.01
CA VAL A 129 0.28 -3.17 5.93
C VAL A 129 1.66 -3.17 5.28
N VAL A 130 2.04 -4.28 4.62
CA VAL A 130 3.32 -4.40 3.91
C VAL A 130 3.43 -3.34 2.80
N ILE A 131 2.39 -3.20 1.97
CA ILE A 131 2.35 -2.19 0.90
C ILE A 131 2.52 -0.77 1.47
N ALA A 132 1.80 -0.45 2.55
CA ALA A 132 1.88 0.85 3.20
C ALA A 132 3.31 1.15 3.69
N LEU A 133 3.99 0.16 4.30
CA LEU A 133 5.41 0.29 4.68
C LEU A 133 6.31 0.62 3.50
N GLY A 134 6.03 0.12 2.29
CA GLY A 134 6.77 0.48 1.08
C GLY A 134 6.66 1.97 0.71
N TRP A 135 5.57 2.63 1.05
CA TRP A 135 5.34 4.05 0.73
C TRP A 135 5.92 5.01 1.77
N VAL A 136 5.93 4.60 3.05
CA VAL A 136 6.31 5.50 4.16
C VAL A 136 7.58 5.09 4.89
N GLY A 137 8.06 3.86 4.70
CA GLY A 137 9.20 3.31 5.42
C GLY A 137 10.53 4.01 5.12
N THR A 138 11.52 3.74 5.97
CA THR A 138 12.89 4.26 5.84
C THR A 138 13.89 3.13 5.58
N GLU A 139 15.17 3.47 5.53
CA GLU A 139 16.27 2.50 5.54
C GLU A 139 16.17 1.52 6.71
N LYS A 140 15.63 1.95 7.87
CA LYS A 140 15.49 1.10 9.07
C LYS A 140 14.55 -0.09 8.83
N GLU A 141 13.59 0.05 7.92
CA GLU A 141 12.58 -0.98 7.62
C GLU A 141 13.06 -1.97 6.54
N ILE A 142 14.21 -1.76 5.88
CA ILE A 142 14.75 -2.69 4.89
C ILE A 142 14.90 -4.10 5.49
N GLY A 143 15.51 -4.20 6.66
CA GLY A 143 15.71 -5.48 7.35
C GLY A 143 14.39 -6.16 7.74
N LEU A 144 13.34 -5.39 8.02
CA LEU A 144 12.01 -5.92 8.33
C LEU A 144 11.34 -6.48 7.07
N LEU A 145 11.35 -5.71 5.98
CA LEU A 145 10.75 -6.12 4.71
C LEU A 145 11.48 -7.31 4.09
N THR A 146 12.81 -7.42 4.23
CA THR A 146 13.53 -8.63 3.77
C THR A 146 13.15 -9.88 4.56
N ARG A 147 12.95 -9.77 5.88
CA ARG A 147 12.44 -10.89 6.69
C ARG A 147 11.03 -11.30 6.26
N GLN A 148 10.14 -10.34 6.02
CA GLN A 148 8.78 -10.63 5.52
C GLN A 148 8.81 -11.27 4.12
N MET A 149 9.67 -10.77 3.23
CA MET A 149 9.87 -11.34 1.89
C MET A 149 10.32 -12.81 1.93
N LEU A 150 11.12 -13.20 2.92
CA LEU A 150 11.65 -14.57 3.04
C LEU A 150 10.75 -15.49 3.85
N GLY A 151 10.06 -14.96 4.86
CA GLY A 151 9.46 -15.76 5.94
C GLY A 151 7.94 -15.72 6.05
N ASP A 152 7.23 -14.80 5.37
CA ASP A 152 5.77 -14.76 5.47
C ASP A 152 5.15 -16.03 4.87
N GLY A 153 4.15 -16.59 5.56
CA GLY A 153 3.44 -17.79 5.10
C GLY A 153 2.61 -17.58 3.83
N ASP A 154 2.22 -16.35 3.53
CA ASP A 154 1.43 -15.97 2.35
C ASP A 154 2.33 -15.50 1.20
N ALA A 155 2.16 -16.08 0.01
CA ALA A 155 2.99 -15.76 -1.16
C ALA A 155 2.86 -14.30 -1.60
N PHE A 156 1.67 -13.72 -1.48
CA PHE A 156 1.46 -12.31 -1.81
C PHE A 156 2.08 -11.37 -0.79
N CYS A 157 2.06 -11.68 0.51
CA CYS A 157 2.82 -10.91 1.50
C CYS A 157 4.33 -10.92 1.18
N ARG A 158 4.88 -12.08 0.78
CA ARG A 158 6.29 -12.16 0.34
C ARG A 158 6.56 -11.29 -0.90
N ALA A 159 5.71 -11.39 -1.92
CA ALA A 159 5.82 -10.59 -3.14
C ALA A 159 5.68 -9.08 -2.87
N TRP A 160 4.68 -8.69 -2.07
CA TRP A 160 4.49 -7.30 -1.68
C TRP A 160 5.63 -6.75 -0.84
N SER A 161 6.33 -7.59 -0.07
CA SER A 161 7.53 -7.18 0.66
C SER A 161 8.67 -6.84 -0.31
N ALA A 162 8.85 -7.64 -1.37
CA ALA A 162 9.80 -7.33 -2.45
C ALA A 162 9.42 -6.02 -3.18
N THR A 163 8.14 -5.86 -3.52
CA THR A 163 7.63 -4.62 -4.13
C THR A 163 7.79 -3.42 -3.20
N SER A 164 7.61 -3.61 -1.88
CA SER A 164 7.76 -2.55 -0.89
C SER A 164 9.20 -2.08 -0.76
N LEU A 165 10.17 -3.00 -0.80
CA LEU A 165 11.60 -2.66 -0.90
C LEU A 165 11.88 -1.79 -2.14
N MET A 166 11.28 -2.12 -3.29
CA MET A 166 11.35 -1.26 -4.48
C MET A 166 10.66 0.10 -4.24
N GLN A 167 9.49 0.13 -3.60
CA GLN A 167 8.75 1.37 -3.34
C GLN A 167 9.51 2.36 -2.46
N LEU A 168 10.32 1.87 -1.49
CA LEU A 168 11.19 2.73 -0.69
C LEU A 168 12.08 3.63 -1.58
N SER A 169 12.52 3.12 -2.74
CA SER A 169 13.36 3.86 -3.70
C SER A 169 12.66 5.04 -4.40
N PHE A 170 11.32 5.01 -4.47
CA PHE A 170 10.51 6.09 -5.04
C PHE A 170 10.08 7.13 -3.99
N HIS A 171 10.42 6.90 -2.72
CA HIS A 171 9.93 7.68 -1.58
C HIS A 171 11.06 8.25 -0.73
N ARG A 172 11.65 7.45 0.17
CA ARG A 172 12.48 7.95 1.27
C ARG A 172 13.90 7.38 1.29
N VAL A 173 14.22 6.43 0.42
CA VAL A 173 15.48 5.68 0.47
C VAL A 173 16.17 5.67 -0.88
N LYS A 174 17.50 5.73 -0.90
CA LYS A 174 18.27 5.62 -2.14
C LYS A 174 18.32 4.17 -2.62
N VAL A 175 18.16 3.98 -3.94
CA VAL A 175 18.15 2.65 -4.56
C VAL A 175 19.44 1.87 -4.25
N GLU A 176 20.60 2.54 -4.20
CA GLU A 176 21.89 1.90 -3.94
C GLU A 176 21.97 1.25 -2.55
N ILE A 177 21.26 1.83 -1.56
CA ILE A 177 21.23 1.32 -0.19
C ILE A 177 20.37 0.05 -0.15
N ILE A 178 19.16 0.11 -0.72
CA ILE A 178 18.24 -1.03 -0.80
C ILE A 178 18.90 -2.18 -1.58
N SER A 179 19.47 -1.89 -2.74
CA SER A 179 20.11 -2.88 -3.60
C SER A 179 21.31 -3.52 -2.92
N LYS A 180 22.08 -2.78 -2.11
CA LYS A 180 23.19 -3.35 -1.34
C LYS A 180 22.70 -4.27 -0.22
N GLU A 181 21.72 -3.82 0.55
CA GLU A 181 21.28 -4.50 1.77
C GLU A 181 20.35 -5.70 1.50
N ALA A 182 19.47 -5.60 0.52
CA ALA A 182 18.46 -6.61 0.23
C ALA A 182 18.91 -7.68 -0.80
N LYS A 183 20.07 -7.52 -1.43
CA LYS A 183 20.54 -8.38 -2.53
C LYS A 183 20.48 -9.86 -2.23
N THR A 184 21.09 -10.28 -1.12
CA THR A 184 21.14 -11.70 -0.74
C THR A 184 19.75 -12.24 -0.47
N SER A 185 18.89 -11.44 0.18
CA SER A 185 17.49 -11.79 0.42
C SER A 185 16.71 -11.91 -0.88
N PHE A 186 16.93 -11.04 -1.88
CA PHE A 186 16.30 -11.18 -3.20
C PHE A 186 16.73 -12.46 -3.92
N ILE A 187 18.03 -12.79 -3.89
CA ILE A 187 18.53 -14.05 -4.48
C ILE A 187 17.81 -15.24 -3.83
N GLN A 188 17.76 -15.27 -2.50
CA GLN A 188 17.12 -16.35 -1.77
C GLN A 188 15.62 -16.43 -2.05
N ALA A 189 14.90 -15.32 -1.91
CA ALA A 189 13.44 -15.25 -2.15
C ALA A 189 13.08 -15.72 -3.56
N ILE A 190 13.77 -15.21 -4.59
CA ILE A 190 13.53 -15.60 -5.99
C ILE A 190 13.87 -17.07 -6.22
N THR A 191 14.87 -17.62 -5.53
CA THR A 191 15.28 -19.02 -5.67
C THR A 191 14.27 -19.98 -5.02
N GLU A 192 13.77 -19.63 -3.84
CA GLU A 192 12.94 -20.50 -3.00
C GLU A 192 11.44 -20.36 -3.25
N GLU A 193 10.99 -19.27 -3.88
CA GLU A 193 9.57 -19.02 -4.13
C GLU A 193 8.94 -20.09 -5.05
N LYS A 194 7.86 -20.68 -4.56
CA LYS A 194 7.11 -21.76 -5.24
C LYS A 194 5.93 -21.21 -6.03
N ASP A 195 5.35 -20.09 -5.58
CA ASP A 195 4.30 -19.40 -6.31
C ASP A 195 4.93 -18.58 -7.46
N LEU A 196 4.68 -19.02 -8.69
CA LEU A 196 5.31 -18.41 -9.86
C LEU A 196 4.84 -16.97 -10.08
N TYR A 197 3.60 -16.62 -9.72
CA TYR A 197 3.13 -15.25 -9.88
C TYR A 197 3.82 -14.32 -8.88
N ALA A 198 3.90 -14.72 -7.62
CA ALA A 198 4.69 -14.04 -6.59
C ALA A 198 6.16 -13.90 -6.98
N CYS A 199 6.77 -14.97 -7.53
CA CYS A 199 8.14 -14.93 -8.04
C CYS A 199 8.29 -13.91 -9.19
N GLY A 200 7.31 -13.85 -10.11
CA GLY A 200 7.26 -12.84 -11.17
C GLY A 200 7.26 -11.42 -10.61
N MET A 201 6.43 -11.13 -9.60
CA MET A 201 6.40 -9.83 -8.92
C MET A 201 7.73 -9.50 -8.23
N MET A 202 8.37 -10.47 -7.56
CA MET A 202 9.68 -10.27 -6.95
C MET A 202 10.76 -9.93 -7.99
N ILE A 203 10.72 -10.57 -9.16
CA ILE A 203 11.63 -10.28 -10.27
C ILE A 203 11.38 -8.88 -10.83
N GLU A 204 10.12 -8.43 -10.92
CA GLU A 204 9.79 -7.07 -11.32
C GLU A 204 10.33 -6.01 -10.35
N ALA A 205 10.21 -6.26 -9.04
CA ALA A 205 10.81 -5.39 -8.04
C ALA A 205 12.34 -5.36 -8.16
N ALA A 206 12.96 -6.53 -8.32
CA ALA A 206 14.40 -6.66 -8.47
C ALA A 206 14.91 -5.93 -9.73
N GLN A 207 14.24 -6.02 -10.88
CA GLN A 207 14.77 -5.41 -12.10
C GLN A 207 14.86 -3.89 -12.03
N ILE A 208 13.99 -3.25 -11.25
CA ILE A 208 14.05 -1.81 -10.96
C ILE A 208 15.24 -1.52 -10.04
N LEU A 209 15.35 -2.23 -8.92
CA LEU A 209 16.40 -2.03 -7.92
C LEU A 209 17.81 -2.27 -8.50
N PHE A 210 17.96 -3.27 -9.37
CA PHE A 210 19.25 -3.68 -9.92
C PHE A 210 19.50 -3.20 -11.36
N GLY A 211 18.60 -2.37 -11.91
CA GLY A 211 18.77 -1.75 -13.23
C GLY A 211 18.86 -2.73 -14.41
N LYS A 212 18.27 -3.93 -14.28
CA LYS A 212 18.37 -5.00 -15.29
C LYS A 212 17.00 -5.64 -15.55
N ARG A 213 16.44 -5.36 -16.73
CA ARG A 213 15.15 -5.95 -17.16
C ARG A 213 15.28 -7.46 -17.45
N TRP A 214 14.44 -8.28 -16.82
CA TRP A 214 14.35 -9.73 -17.09
C TRP A 214 12.97 -10.14 -17.59
N ILE A 215 11.92 -9.42 -17.22
CA ILE A 215 10.53 -9.73 -17.56
C ILE A 215 9.75 -8.46 -17.88
N SER A 216 8.63 -8.60 -18.61
CA SER A 216 7.65 -7.52 -18.80
C SER A 216 6.50 -7.67 -17.82
N SER A 217 5.90 -6.56 -17.41
CA SER A 217 4.70 -6.58 -16.54
C SER A 217 3.57 -7.39 -17.14
N SER A 218 3.36 -7.27 -18.47
CA SER A 218 2.39 -8.11 -19.18
C SER A 218 2.65 -9.62 -19.07
N ALA A 219 3.91 -10.05 -18.94
CA ALA A 219 4.20 -11.47 -18.79
C ALA A 219 3.89 -11.97 -17.36
N VAL A 220 4.07 -11.11 -16.36
CA VAL A 220 3.69 -11.42 -14.98
C VAL A 220 2.16 -11.40 -14.84
N GLU A 221 1.50 -10.33 -15.28
CA GLU A 221 0.04 -10.16 -15.25
C GLU A 221 -0.71 -11.29 -15.95
N ASN A 222 -0.24 -11.74 -17.11
CA ASN A 222 -0.83 -12.86 -17.84
C ASN A 222 -0.37 -14.24 -17.35
N MET A 223 0.41 -14.30 -16.26
CA MET A 223 0.97 -15.52 -15.68
C MET A 223 1.70 -16.40 -16.71
N ASP A 224 2.54 -15.80 -17.56
CA ASP A 224 3.37 -16.53 -18.52
C ASP A 224 4.49 -17.28 -17.77
N LEU A 225 4.16 -18.50 -17.33
CA LEU A 225 5.00 -19.33 -16.47
C LEU A 225 6.37 -19.65 -17.10
N GLU A 226 6.43 -19.77 -18.42
CA GLU A 226 7.67 -20.04 -19.14
C GLU A 226 8.59 -18.81 -19.06
N LYS A 227 8.05 -17.61 -19.33
CA LYS A 227 8.81 -16.36 -19.21
C LYS A 227 9.25 -16.12 -17.77
N ILE A 228 8.40 -16.37 -16.78
CA ILE A 228 8.74 -16.24 -15.37
C ILE A 228 9.91 -17.15 -15.00
N LYS A 229 9.85 -18.45 -15.34
CA LYS A 229 10.94 -19.40 -15.05
C LYS A 229 12.25 -19.01 -15.75
N LYS A 230 12.18 -18.51 -16.98
CA LYS A 230 13.37 -18.03 -17.71
C LYS A 230 13.95 -16.77 -17.04
N ALA A 231 13.09 -15.83 -16.65
CA ALA A 231 13.47 -14.61 -15.96
C ALA A 231 14.11 -14.93 -14.59
N GLN A 232 13.53 -15.86 -13.82
CA GLN A 232 14.04 -16.34 -12.53
C GLN A 232 15.51 -16.80 -12.64
N LYS A 233 15.80 -17.74 -13.56
CA LYS A 233 17.17 -18.22 -13.81
C LYS A 233 18.12 -17.10 -14.20
N SER A 234 17.65 -16.15 -15.00
CA SER A 234 18.46 -15.03 -15.47
C SER A 234 18.76 -14.02 -14.35
N ALA A 235 17.77 -13.72 -13.51
CA ALA A 235 17.87 -12.83 -12.36
C ALA A 235 18.84 -13.38 -11.33
N ILE A 236 18.69 -14.65 -10.91
CA ILE A 236 19.58 -15.32 -9.96
C ILE A 236 21.03 -15.24 -10.45
N ARG A 237 21.29 -15.63 -11.70
CA ARG A 237 22.64 -15.61 -12.29
C ARG A 237 23.25 -14.21 -12.34
N PHE A 238 22.45 -13.17 -12.57
CA PHE A 238 22.93 -11.79 -12.56
C PHE A 238 23.29 -11.34 -11.14
N LEU A 239 22.34 -11.49 -10.21
CA LEU A 239 22.49 -11.08 -8.81
C LEU A 239 23.61 -11.83 -8.09
N SER A 240 23.86 -13.09 -8.43
CA SER A 240 24.98 -13.84 -7.85
C SER A 240 26.36 -13.37 -8.33
N LYS A 241 26.45 -12.57 -9.41
CA LYS A 241 27.73 -12.09 -9.98
C LYS A 241 28.04 -10.64 -9.66
N HIS A 242 27.02 -9.80 -9.59
CA HIS A 242 27.10 -8.33 -9.47
C HIS A 242 26.26 -7.90 -8.30
#